data_AF-A0A945PI28-F1
#
_entry.id   AF-A0A945PI28-F1
#
_cell.length_a   1.000
_cell.length_b   1.000
_cell.length_c   1.000
_cell.angle_alpha   90.00
_cell.angle_beta   90.00
_cell.angle_gamma   90.00
#
_symmetry.space_group_name_H-M   'P 1'
#
loop_
_entity.id
_entity.type
_entity.pdbx_description
1 polymer ?
#
loop_
_entity_poly.entity_id
_entity_poly.type
_entity_poly.pdbx_seq_one_letter_code
_entity_poly.pdbx_strand_id
1 'polypeptide(L)'
;MKKVLLTAVVALSSLVASAQFMVVTTYDGDQEENADKITANLGVGYMVNDAFTVGLAKGAVDAAGDDTYDLWARYNIAQVEGAYASLQMPTEDGSENMRIGVGFAFNVWNSLYVEPNYTMPTSEDDEGNREGSFNFGISYRF
;
A
#
# COMPACT_ATOMS: atom_id res chain seq x y z
N MET A 1 26.96 -12.80 -13.57
CA MET A 1 25.83 -12.38 -12.70
C MET A 1 25.48 -10.90 -12.84
N LYS A 2 26.44 -9.95 -12.90
CA LYS A 2 26.15 -8.50 -13.02
C LYS A 2 25.32 -8.10 -14.27
N LYS A 3 25.46 -8.81 -15.39
CA LYS A 3 24.72 -8.54 -16.62
C LYS A 3 23.24 -8.96 -16.56
N VAL A 4 22.91 -9.99 -15.77
CA VAL A 4 21.51 -10.45 -15.59
C VAL A 4 20.72 -9.43 -14.77
N LEU A 5 21.31 -8.86 -13.71
CA LEU A 5 20.72 -7.76 -12.96
C LEU A 5 20.48 -6.52 -13.84
N LEU A 6 21.46 -6.16 -14.68
CA LEU A 6 21.31 -5.00 -15.57
C LEU A 6 20.25 -5.25 -16.66
N THR A 7 20.20 -6.45 -17.24
CA THR A 7 19.15 -6.83 -18.20
C THR A 7 17.78 -6.91 -17.54
N ALA A 8 17.68 -7.36 -16.29
CA ALA A 8 16.45 -7.33 -15.52
C ALA A 8 16.00 -5.89 -15.24
N VAL A 9 16.90 -5.00 -14.80
CA VAL A 9 16.61 -3.58 -14.58
C VAL A 9 16.21 -2.87 -15.87
N VAL A 10 16.85 -3.19 -17.01
CA VAL A 10 16.50 -2.64 -18.33
C VAL A 10 15.17 -3.19 -18.84
N ALA A 11 14.87 -4.47 -18.62
CA ALA A 11 13.57 -5.07 -18.94
C ALA A 11 12.45 -4.50 -18.05
N LEU A 12 12.70 -4.35 -16.74
CA LEU A 12 11.82 -3.68 -15.78
C LEU A 12 11.60 -2.22 -16.17
N SER A 13 12.64 -1.48 -16.58
CA SER A 13 12.47 -0.09 -17.03
C SER A 13 11.77 0.05 -18.38
N SER A 14 11.79 -0.97 -19.24
CA SER A 14 10.95 -1.01 -20.45
C SER A 14 9.48 -1.33 -20.16
N LEU A 15 9.20 -2.11 -19.11
CA LEU A 15 7.84 -2.27 -18.57
C LEU A 15 7.38 -0.99 -17.88
N VAL A 16 8.31 -0.24 -17.28
CA VAL A 16 8.00 1.01 -16.57
C VAL A 16 7.42 2.09 -17.48
N ALA A 17 7.79 2.11 -18.77
CA ALA A 17 7.28 3.08 -19.73
C ALA A 17 5.81 2.85 -20.16
N SER A 18 5.24 1.68 -19.89
CA SER A 18 3.84 1.33 -20.18
C SER A 18 3.03 1.02 -18.91
N ALA A 19 3.66 1.11 -17.74
CA ALA A 19 3.10 0.73 -16.47
C ALA A 19 2.66 1.96 -15.69
N GLN A 20 1.38 2.01 -15.36
CA GLN A 20 0.80 2.96 -14.44
C GLN A 20 1.29 2.60 -13.02
N PHE A 21 2.37 3.23 -12.55
CA PHE A 21 2.82 3.05 -11.16
C PHE A 21 2.04 3.96 -10.23
N MET A 22 1.92 3.52 -8.99
CA MET A 22 1.35 4.28 -7.89
C MET A 22 2.35 4.29 -6.74
N VAL A 23 2.60 5.45 -6.16
CA VAL A 23 3.23 5.55 -4.83
C VAL A 23 2.10 5.84 -3.85
N VAL A 24 2.07 5.11 -2.74
CA VAL A 24 1.10 5.29 -1.66
C VAL A 24 1.85 5.55 -0.37
N THR A 25 1.26 6.35 0.50
CA THR A 25 1.67 6.43 1.89
C THR A 25 0.44 6.70 2.75
N THR A 26 0.46 6.17 3.97
CA THR A 26 -0.54 6.44 5.00
C THR A 26 0.11 7.19 6.14
N TYR A 27 -0.51 8.31 6.54
CA TYR A 27 -0.05 9.08 7.68
C TYR A 27 -0.16 8.24 8.96
N ASP A 28 0.97 8.11 9.65
CA ASP A 28 1.09 7.43 10.93
C ASP A 28 1.22 8.47 12.05
N GLY A 29 0.22 8.55 12.92
CA GLY A 29 0.18 9.50 14.02
C GLY A 29 1.07 9.12 15.20
N ASP A 30 1.48 7.86 15.28
CA ASP A 30 2.15 7.27 16.45
C ASP A 30 3.68 7.42 16.40
N GLN A 31 4.23 7.81 15.25
CA GLN A 31 5.67 8.05 15.07
C GLN A 31 6.11 9.38 15.71
N GLU A 32 7.26 9.41 16.36
CA GLU A 32 7.79 10.63 17.00
C GLU A 32 8.34 11.66 16.00
N GLU A 33 9.03 11.20 14.95
CA GLU A 33 9.65 12.07 13.95
C GLU A 33 8.69 12.39 12.79
N ASN A 34 8.61 13.67 12.41
CA ASN A 34 7.70 14.12 11.34
C ASN A 34 7.97 13.48 9.97
N ALA A 35 9.20 13.05 9.69
CA ALA A 35 9.54 12.33 8.48
C ALA A 35 8.93 10.92 8.51
N ASP A 36 9.10 10.23 9.64
CA ASP A 36 8.64 8.85 9.83
C ASP A 36 7.12 8.73 9.82
N LYS A 37 6.39 9.75 10.27
CA LYS A 37 4.92 9.84 10.14
C LYS A 37 4.42 9.68 8.71
N ILE A 38 5.26 9.97 7.71
CA ILE A 38 4.91 9.91 6.28
C ILE A 38 5.68 8.78 5.57
N THR A 39 6.85 8.36 6.07
CA THR A 39 7.66 7.33 5.41
C THR A 39 7.46 5.93 5.98
N ALA A 40 6.89 5.76 7.16
CA ALA A 40 6.69 4.46 7.81
C ALA A 40 5.85 3.49 6.96
N ASN A 41 4.82 4.00 6.27
CA ASN A 41 3.89 3.20 5.45
C ASN A 41 4.05 3.46 3.95
N LEU A 42 5.25 3.86 3.51
CA LEU A 42 5.49 4.16 2.10
C LEU A 42 5.46 2.88 1.27
N GLY A 43 4.69 2.89 0.19
CA GLY A 43 4.54 1.77 -0.72
C GLY A 43 4.55 2.16 -2.18
N VAL A 44 4.87 1.18 -3.00
CA VAL A 44 4.87 1.26 -4.46
C VAL A 44 3.95 0.18 -5.02
N GLY A 45 3.12 0.57 -5.97
CA GLY A 45 2.12 -0.27 -6.60
C GLY A 45 2.23 -0.21 -8.12
N TYR A 46 1.82 -1.30 -8.74
CA TYR A 46 1.66 -1.47 -10.17
C TYR A 46 0.18 -1.62 -10.47
N MET A 47 -0.38 -0.70 -11.25
CA MET A 47 -1.75 -0.81 -11.73
C MET A 47 -1.78 -1.83 -12.86
N VAL A 48 -2.30 -3.03 -12.56
CA VAL A 48 -2.42 -4.14 -13.51
C VAL A 48 -3.41 -3.80 -14.61
N ASN A 49 -4.48 -3.10 -14.23
CA ASN A 49 -5.47 -2.48 -15.10
C ASN A 49 -6.17 -1.35 -14.33
N ASP A 50 -7.13 -0.68 -14.96
CA ASP A 50 -7.88 0.42 -14.34
C ASP A 50 -8.63 0.03 -13.05
N ALA A 51 -8.92 -1.27 -12.87
CA ALA A 51 -9.63 -1.80 -11.71
C ALA A 51 -8.70 -2.35 -10.62
N PHE A 52 -7.53 -2.87 -10.93
CA PHE A 52 -6.67 -3.59 -9.98
C PHE A 52 -5.27 -3.01 -9.89
N THR A 53 -4.82 -2.75 -8.66
CA THR A 53 -3.45 -2.36 -8.33
C THR A 53 -2.88 -3.34 -7.32
N VAL A 54 -1.62 -3.73 -7.49
CA VAL A 54 -0.90 -4.58 -6.53
C VAL A 54 0.46 -3.97 -6.24
N GLY A 55 0.95 -4.07 -5.02
CA GLY A 55 2.16 -3.39 -4.62
C GLY A 55 2.78 -3.95 -3.36
N LEU A 56 3.94 -3.38 -3.04
CA LEU A 56 4.65 -3.61 -1.79
C LEU A 56 4.66 -2.30 -1.01
N ALA A 57 4.40 -2.37 0.28
CA ALA A 57 4.53 -1.26 1.22
C ALA A 57 5.51 -1.66 2.31
N LYS A 58 6.16 -0.66 2.92
CA LYS A 58 6.91 -0.88 4.15
C LYS A 58 5.93 -1.29 5.25
N GLY A 59 6.21 -2.41 5.91
CA GLY A 59 5.45 -2.92 7.05
C GLY A 59 6.07 -2.48 8.38
N ALA A 60 5.54 -3.01 9.48
CA ALA A 60 6.09 -2.77 10.81
C ALA A 60 7.49 -3.39 10.95
N VAL A 61 8.38 -2.76 11.74
CA VAL A 61 9.67 -3.38 12.06
C VAL A 61 9.43 -4.66 12.86
N ASP A 62 10.10 -5.75 12.49
CA ASP A 62 9.95 -7.02 13.20
C ASP A 62 10.56 -6.98 14.62
N ALA A 63 10.36 -8.06 15.38
CA ALA A 63 10.91 -8.17 16.73
C ALA A 63 12.46 -8.21 16.77
N ALA A 64 13.13 -8.43 15.63
CA ALA A 64 14.58 -8.41 15.49
C ALA A 64 15.13 -7.03 15.10
N GLY A 65 14.26 -6.07 14.79
CA GLY A 65 14.64 -4.72 14.36
C GLY A 65 14.81 -4.58 12.84
N ASP A 66 14.40 -5.58 12.05
CA ASP A 66 14.50 -5.59 10.59
C ASP A 66 13.24 -5.02 9.93
N ASP A 67 13.44 -4.33 8.80
CA ASP A 67 12.35 -3.76 8.00
C ASP A 67 11.55 -4.89 7.32
N THR A 68 10.26 -5.00 7.65
CA THR A 68 9.35 -5.91 6.94
C THR A 68 8.65 -5.22 5.78
N TYR A 69 8.06 -6.03 4.90
CA TYR A 69 7.28 -5.55 3.76
C TYR A 69 5.90 -6.18 3.77
N ASP A 70 4.91 -5.39 3.40
CA ASP A 70 3.53 -5.82 3.23
C ASP A 70 3.20 -5.87 1.74
N LEU A 71 2.56 -6.94 1.32
CA LEU A 71 1.91 -7.00 0.02
C LEU A 71 0.54 -6.32 0.15
N TRP A 72 0.26 -5.35 -0.71
CA TRP A 72 -1.06 -4.74 -0.77
C TRP A 72 -1.67 -4.89 -2.15
N ALA A 73 -2.99 -5.03 -2.18
CA ALA A 73 -3.78 -5.06 -3.38
C ALA A 73 -4.97 -4.11 -3.21
N ARG A 74 -5.37 -3.46 -4.30
CA ARG A 74 -6.52 -2.56 -4.33
C ARG A 74 -7.38 -2.89 -5.54
N TYR A 75 -8.69 -2.88 -5.32
CA TYR A 75 -9.72 -2.97 -6.35
C TYR A 75 -10.53 -1.67 -6.38
N ASN A 76 -10.48 -0.95 -7.50
CA ASN A 76 -11.29 0.24 -7.75
C ASN A 76 -12.73 -0.17 -8.09
N ILE A 77 -13.70 0.41 -7.38
CA ILE A 77 -15.12 0.08 -7.53
C ILE A 77 -15.65 0.88 -8.71
N ALA A 78 -15.82 0.23 -9.86
CA ALA A 78 -16.21 0.88 -11.11
C ALA A 78 -17.55 1.67 -11.03
N GLN A 79 -18.44 1.32 -10.10
CA GLN A 79 -19.73 1.98 -9.94
C GLN A 79 -19.63 3.33 -9.21
N VAL A 80 -18.57 3.56 -8.44
CA VAL A 80 -18.40 4.77 -7.64
C VAL A 80 -16.99 5.31 -7.86
N GLU A 81 -16.89 6.42 -8.58
CA GLU A 81 -15.62 7.04 -8.91
C GLU A 81 -14.81 7.36 -7.64
N GLY A 82 -13.54 6.96 -7.63
CA GLY A 82 -12.63 7.13 -6.50
C GLY A 82 -12.79 6.09 -5.39
N ALA A 83 -13.89 5.35 -5.31
CA ALA A 83 -14.06 4.32 -4.28
C ALA A 83 -13.19 3.10 -4.59
N TYR A 84 -12.60 2.50 -3.56
CA TYR A 84 -11.82 1.27 -3.68
C TYR A 84 -11.97 0.37 -2.46
N ALA A 85 -11.78 -0.93 -2.68
CA ALA A 85 -11.50 -1.90 -1.65
C ALA A 85 -10.00 -2.22 -1.66
N SER A 86 -9.43 -2.52 -0.51
CA SER A 86 -8.01 -2.81 -0.32
C SER A 86 -7.82 -4.04 0.54
N LEU A 87 -6.73 -4.75 0.29
CA LEU A 87 -6.23 -5.88 1.04
C LEU A 87 -4.76 -5.59 1.32
N GLN A 88 -4.32 -5.78 2.55
CA GLN A 88 -2.92 -5.70 2.94
C GLN A 88 -2.56 -6.99 3.69
N MET A 89 -1.45 -7.59 3.30
CA MET A 89 -0.98 -8.88 3.80
C MET A 89 0.51 -8.73 4.12
N PRO A 90 0.90 -8.80 5.40
CA PRO A 90 2.29 -8.86 5.78
C PRO A 90 3.01 -10.04 5.12
N THR A 91 4.27 -9.87 4.71
CA THR A 91 5.03 -10.98 4.10
C THR A 91 5.51 -12.00 5.13
N GLU A 92 5.66 -11.57 6.38
CA GLU A 92 5.88 -12.42 7.55
C GLU A 92 4.54 -12.62 8.29
N ASP A 93 4.19 -13.87 8.62
CA ASP A 93 2.92 -14.23 9.28
C ASP A 93 1.64 -13.77 8.54
N GLY A 94 1.73 -13.67 7.20
CA GLY A 94 0.73 -13.01 6.37
C GLY A 94 -0.70 -13.55 6.43
N SER A 95 -0.93 -14.80 6.83
CA SER A 95 -2.30 -15.30 7.00
C SER A 95 -2.96 -14.82 8.29
N GLU A 96 -2.17 -14.51 9.32
CA GLU A 96 -2.68 -14.16 10.65
C GLU A 96 -2.88 -12.66 10.79
N ASN A 97 -2.12 -11.84 10.06
CA ASN A 97 -2.14 -10.38 10.19
C ASN A 97 -2.69 -9.65 8.95
N MET A 98 -3.56 -10.31 8.19
CA MET A 98 -4.16 -9.72 6.99
C MET A 98 -5.18 -8.64 7.36
N ARG A 99 -5.22 -7.56 6.59
CA ARG A 99 -6.13 -6.42 6.77
C ARG A 99 -6.92 -6.18 5.51
N ILE A 100 -8.21 -5.89 5.66
CA ILE A 100 -9.08 -5.46 4.56
C ILE A 100 -9.58 -4.05 4.83
N GLY A 101 -9.74 -3.25 3.78
CA GLY A 101 -10.22 -1.90 3.94
C GLY A 101 -11.01 -1.39 2.76
N VAL A 102 -11.70 -0.29 2.99
CA VAL A 102 -12.39 0.48 1.97
C VAL A 102 -11.96 1.94 2.07
N GLY A 103 -11.87 2.62 0.93
CA GLY A 103 -11.46 4.01 0.92
C GLY A 103 -11.97 4.74 -0.31
N PHE A 104 -11.72 6.04 -0.31
CA PHE A 104 -12.01 6.91 -1.43
C PHE A 104 -10.75 7.67 -1.81
N ALA A 105 -10.44 7.74 -3.10
CA ALA A 105 -9.34 8.51 -3.65
C ALA A 105 -9.87 9.79 -4.30
N PHE A 106 -9.54 10.93 -3.71
CA PHE A 106 -9.90 12.25 -4.22
C PHE A 106 -8.71 12.87 -4.93
N ASN A 107 -8.84 13.15 -6.23
CA ASN A 107 -7.81 13.89 -6.95
C ASN A 107 -7.76 15.33 -6.43
N VAL A 108 -6.61 15.73 -5.91
CA VAL A 108 -6.40 17.10 -5.42
C VAL A 108 -5.55 17.92 -6.38
N TRP A 109 -4.66 17.28 -7.13
CA TRP A 109 -3.83 17.97 -8.14
C TRP A 109 -3.15 17.01 -9.11
N ASN A 110 -3.41 17.15 -10.43
CA ASN A 110 -2.80 16.34 -11.48
C ASN A 110 -3.00 14.84 -11.22
N SER A 111 -1.97 14.16 -10.72
CA SER A 111 -2.01 12.74 -10.36
C SER A 111 -1.81 12.50 -8.86
N LEU A 112 -1.91 13.55 -8.03
CA LEU A 112 -1.89 13.51 -6.57
C LEU A 112 -3.31 13.34 -6.03
N TYR A 113 -3.46 12.37 -5.15
CA TYR A 113 -4.73 12.00 -4.52
C TYR A 113 -4.59 12.01 -3.00
N VAL A 114 -5.68 12.38 -2.35
CA VAL A 114 -5.88 12.22 -0.91
C VAL A 114 -6.86 11.08 -0.69
N GLU A 115 -6.54 10.20 0.26
CA GLU A 115 -7.20 8.91 0.42
C GLU A 115 -7.62 8.62 1.86
N PRO A 116 -8.75 9.17 2.35
CA PRO A 116 -9.36 8.66 3.57
C PRO A 116 -9.79 7.21 3.35
N ASN A 117 -9.42 6.35 4.31
CA ASN A 117 -9.73 4.93 4.24
C ASN A 117 -9.98 4.35 5.63
N TYR A 118 -10.71 3.26 5.67
CA TYR A 118 -10.95 2.48 6.86
C TYR A 118 -10.46 1.06 6.62
N THR A 119 -9.61 0.54 7.50
CA THR A 119 -9.01 -0.79 7.42
C THR A 119 -9.27 -1.57 8.69
N MET A 120 -9.59 -2.85 8.60
CA MET A 120 -9.78 -3.73 9.74
C MET A 120 -8.99 -5.03 9.56
N PRO A 121 -8.44 -5.59 10.66
CA PRO A 121 -7.83 -6.92 10.61
C PRO A 121 -8.88 -7.98 10.31
N THR A 122 -8.50 -9.03 9.57
CA THR A 122 -9.37 -10.18 9.32
C THR A 122 -9.40 -11.14 10.51
N SER A 123 -8.29 -11.20 11.24
CA SER A 123 -8.13 -12.02 12.45
C SER A 123 -8.52 -11.24 13.70
N GLU A 124 -8.94 -11.98 14.72
CA GLU A 124 -9.20 -11.43 16.06
C GLU A 124 -7.88 -11.21 16.79
N ASP A 125 -7.82 -10.17 17.62
CA ASP A 125 -6.76 -10.01 18.61
C ASP A 125 -6.92 -11.01 19.78
N ASP A 126 -5.97 -10.97 20.72
CA ASP A 126 -5.96 -11.84 21.90
C ASP A 126 -7.21 -11.69 22.79
N GLU A 127 -7.96 -10.59 22.65
CA GLU A 127 -9.20 -10.30 23.38
C GLU A 127 -10.46 -10.67 22.58
N GLY A 128 -10.31 -11.17 21.34
CA GLY A 128 -11.41 -11.55 20.46
C GLY A 128 -12.00 -10.38 19.65
N ASN A 129 -11.36 -9.20 19.66
CA ASN A 129 -11.84 -8.01 18.97
C ASN A 129 -11.21 -7.88 17.57
N ARG A 130 -11.92 -7.16 16.69
CA ARG A 130 -11.42 -6.74 15.37
C ARG A 130 -11.51 -5.22 15.28
N GLU A 131 -10.59 -4.52 15.91
CA GLU A 131 -10.59 -3.06 15.91
C GLU A 131 -10.12 -2.51 14.56
N GLY A 132 -10.93 -1.63 13.96
CA GLY A 132 -10.62 -1.03 12.67
C GLY A 132 -10.05 0.39 12.78
N SER A 133 -9.03 0.61 11.96
CA SER A 133 -8.30 1.84 11.68
C SER A 133 -9.04 2.82 10.78
N PHE A 134 -9.35 4.07 11.17
CA PHE A 134 -9.56 5.13 10.17
C PHE A 134 -8.23 5.84 9.88
N ASN A 135 -7.83 5.87 8.61
CA ASN A 135 -6.54 6.38 8.19
C ASN A 135 -6.67 7.45 7.11
N PHE A 136 -5.61 8.24 6.96
CA PHE A 136 -5.49 9.25 5.92
C PHE A 136 -4.25 8.97 5.07
N GLY A 137 -4.49 8.61 3.81
CA GLY A 137 -3.44 8.32 2.84
C GLY A 137 -3.23 9.42 1.81
N ILE A 138 -2.08 9.37 1.17
CA ILE A 138 -1.74 10.15 -0.02
C ILE A 138 -1.26 9.17 -1.09
N SER A 139 -1.78 9.30 -2.31
CA SER A 139 -1.26 8.52 -3.45
C SER A 139 -0.87 9.42 -4.61
N TYR A 140 0.18 9.02 -5.33
CA TYR A 140 0.62 9.66 -6.55
C TYR A 140 0.68 8.64 -7.68
N ARG A 141 0.05 8.94 -8.81
CA ARG A 141 -0.08 8.02 -9.96
C ARG A 141 0.76 8.54 -11.13
N PHE A 142 1.55 7.66 -11.76
CA PHE A 142 2.41 8.00 -12.89
C PHE A 142 1.72 7.74 -14.24
#